data_AF-A0A7X1NIL1-F1
#
_entry.id   AF-A0A7X1NIL1-F1
#
_cell.length_a   1.000
_cell.length_b   1.000
_cell.length_c   1.000
_cell.angle_alpha   90.00
_cell.angle_beta   90.00
_cell.angle_gamma   90.00
#
_symmetry.space_group_name_H-M   'P 1'
#
loop_
_entity.id
_entity.type
_entity.pdbx_description
1 polymer ?
#
loop_
_entity_poly.entity_id
_entity_poly.type
_entity_poly.pdbx_seq_one_letter_code
_entity_poly.pdbx_strand_id
1 'polypeptide(L)' 'MDEMQEALFTTVKLEDFVPADHPLRPIRLLVNQALKRLNGLFGIIYADSGRASIAPEKLVRALLL' A
#
# COMPACT_ATOMS: atom_id res chain seq x y z
N MET A 1 22.63 39.79 2.10
CA MET A 1 21.26 39.25 2.10
C MET A 1 21.42 37.75 2.13
N ASP A 2 20.90 37.11 3.16
CA ASP A 2 21.00 35.64 3.30
C ASP A 2 19.89 35.05 2.43
N GLU A 3 20.26 34.56 1.24
CA GLU A 3 19.33 33.95 0.30
C GLU A 3 19.01 32.53 0.78
N MET A 4 17.95 32.38 1.57
CA MET A 4 17.40 31.06 1.90
C MET A 4 16.81 30.44 0.63
N GLN A 5 17.49 29.44 0.09
CA GLN A 5 16.99 28.63 -1.02
C GLN A 5 15.86 27.71 -0.52
N GLU A 6 14.65 27.88 -1.06
CA GLU A 6 13.51 27.03 -0.69
C GLU A 6 13.72 25.57 -1.12
N ALA A 7 13.16 24.63 -0.35
CA ALA A 7 13.28 23.21 -0.61
C ALA A 7 12.57 22.83 -1.93
N LEU A 8 13.35 22.38 -2.93
CA LEU A 8 12.84 22.01 -4.26
C LEU A 8 12.06 20.69 -4.28
N PHE A 9 12.19 19.85 -3.25
CA PHE A 9 11.51 18.57 -3.14
C PHE A 9 11.02 18.35 -1.71
N THR A 10 9.81 17.80 -1.58
CA THR A 10 9.29 17.32 -0.29
C THR A 10 9.22 15.80 -0.34
N THR A 11 9.86 15.15 0.62
CA THR A 11 9.70 13.71 0.86
C THR A 11 8.69 13.53 1.98
N VAL A 12 7.56 12.92 1.67
CA VAL A 12 6.56 12.55 2.68
C VAL A 12 6.49 11.04 2.81
N LYS A 13 6.43 10.56 4.04
CA LYS A 13 6.25 9.15 4.37
C LYS A 13 4.80 8.93 4.76
N LEU A 14 4.30 7.73 4.52
CA LEU A 14 2.98 7.32 5.02
C LEU A 14 2.87 7.50 6.54
N GLU A 15 3.96 7.28 7.27
CA GLU A 15 4.03 7.43 8.73
C GLU A 15 3.81 8.86 9.20
N ASP A 16 4.07 9.86 8.35
CA ASP A 16 3.83 11.27 8.66
C ASP A 16 2.33 11.60 8.67
N PHE A 17 1.50 10.85 7.94
CA PHE A 17 0.05 11.03 7.85
C PHE A 17 -0.75 9.98 8.62
N VAL A 18 -0.17 8.79 8.78
CA VAL A 18 -0.82 7.63 9.40
C VAL A 18 0.11 7.06 10.46
N PRO A 19 0.20 7.69 11.65
CA PRO A 19 1.01 7.18 12.76
C PRO A 19 0.65 5.75 13.19
N ALA A 20 1.47 5.16 14.05
CA ALA A 20 1.30 3.78 14.50
C ALA A 20 0.00 3.56 15.30
N ASP A 21 -0.43 4.58 16.04
CA ASP A 21 -1.66 4.63 16.84
C ASP A 21 -2.89 5.13 16.06
N HIS A 22 -2.74 5.38 14.75
CA HIS A 22 -3.83 5.91 13.94
C HIS A 22 -5.02 4.93 13.88
N PRO A 23 -6.28 5.39 14.08
CA PRO A 23 -7.46 4.53 14.15
C PRO A 23 -7.77 3.76 12.85
N LEU A 24 -7.14 4.13 11.72
CA LEU A 24 -7.27 3.40 10.45
C LEU A 24 -6.27 2.22 10.32
N ARG A 25 -5.22 2.14 11.13
CA ARG A 25 -4.25 1.02 11.10
C ARG A 25 -4.91 -0.36 11.29
N PRO A 26 -5.93 -0.53 12.17
CA PRO A 26 -6.71 -1.77 12.25
C PRO A 26 -7.38 -2.19 10.94
N ILE A 27 -7.83 -1.25 10.11
CA ILE A 27 -8.48 -1.56 8.81
C ILE A 27 -7.48 -2.27 7.89
N ARG A 28 -6.22 -1.81 7.87
CA ARG A 28 -5.16 -2.46 7.10
C ARG A 28 -4.95 -3.92 7.51
N LEU A 29 -5.06 -4.23 8.80
CA LEU A 29 -4.97 -5.59 9.31
C LEU A 29 -6.15 -6.45 8.81
N LEU A 30 -7.37 -5.93 8.92
CA LEU A 30 -8.58 -6.62 8.47
C LEU A 30 -8.53 -6.92 6.97
N VAL A 31 -8.16 -5.94 6.16
CA VAL A 31 -8.05 -6.13 4.70
C VAL A 31 -6.95 -7.11 4.36
N ASN A 32 -5.79 -7.06 5.03
CA ASN A 32 -4.73 -8.04 4.79
C ASN A 32 -5.18 -9.48 5.12
N GLN A 33 -6.00 -9.67 6.16
CA GLN A 33 -6.58 -10.98 6.46
C GLN A 33 -7.58 -11.42 5.38
N ALA A 34 -8.44 -10.51 4.91
CA ALA A 34 -9.37 -10.79 3.82
C ALA A 34 -8.64 -11.17 2.51
N LEU A 35 -7.63 -10.39 2.11
CA LEU A 35 -6.83 -10.66 0.92
C LEU A 35 -6.10 -12.01 1.01
N LYS A 36 -5.58 -12.38 2.20
CA LYS A 36 -4.99 -13.72 2.40
C LYS A 36 -5.99 -14.84 2.15
N ARG A 37 -7.24 -14.69 2.60
CA ARG A 37 -8.31 -15.69 2.35
C ARG A 37 -8.67 -15.80 0.87
N LEU A 38 -8.50 -14.72 0.12
CA LEU A 38 -8.75 -14.68 -1.33
C LEU A 38 -7.58 -15.19 -2.18
N ASN A 39 -6.42 -15.53 -1.60
CA ASN A 39 -5.25 -16.00 -2.35
C ASN A 39 -5.56 -17.21 -3.25
N GLY A 40 -6.40 -18.14 -2.79
CA GLY A 40 -6.81 -19.29 -3.60
C GLY A 40 -7.60 -18.87 -4.85
N LEU A 41 -8.52 -17.92 -4.70
CA LEU A 41 -9.29 -17.36 -5.81
C LEU A 41 -8.40 -16.60 -6.79
N PHE A 42 -7.45 -15.82 -6.28
CA PHE A 42 -6.46 -15.17 -7.13
C PHE A 42 -5.59 -16.19 -7.88
N GLY A 43 -5.26 -17.32 -7.24
CA GLY A 43 -4.56 -18.44 -7.86
C GLY A 43 -5.20 -18.92 -9.17
N ILE A 44 -6.54 -18.98 -9.22
CA ILE A 44 -7.31 -19.45 -10.39
C ILE A 44 -7.13 -18.52 -11.60
N ILE A 45 -6.94 -17.23 -11.36
CA ILE A 45 -6.86 -16.23 -12.43
C ILE A 45 -5.42 -15.89 -12.85
N TYR A 46 -4.41 -16.47 -12.19
CA TYR A 46 -3.02 -16.30 -12.59
C TYR A 46 -2.63 -17.31 -13.68
N ALA A 47 -1.72 -16.89 -14.55
CA ALA A 47 -1.11 -17.80 -15.52
C ALA A 47 -0.15 -18.75 -14.79
N ASP A 48 0.00 -19.97 -15.32
CA ASP A 48 0.95 -20.96 -14.80
C ASP A 48 2.41 -20.47 -14.87
N SER A 49 2.70 -19.58 -15.83
CA SER A 49 4.00 -18.91 -15.96
C SER A 49 4.24 -17.79 -14.93
N GLY A 50 3.28 -17.54 -14.04
CA GLY A 50 3.35 -16.53 -12.99
C GLY A 50 2.57 -15.26 -13.32
N ARG A 51 3.10 -14.10 -12.87
CA ARG A 51 2.40 -12.81 -12.94
C ARG A 51 3.14 -11.85 -13.86
N ALA A 52 2.64 -11.67 -15.08
CA ALA A 52 3.17 -10.66 -16.01
C ALA A 52 2.80 -9.21 -15.61
N SER A 53 1.85 -9.04 -14.69
CA SER A 53 1.32 -7.76 -14.22
C SER A 53 1.33 -7.63 -12.70
N ILE A 54 1.02 -6.42 -12.21
CA ILE A 54 0.85 -6.17 -10.76
C ILE A 54 -0.33 -6.99 -10.24
N ALA A 55 -0.08 -7.66 -9.13
CA ALA A 55 -1.08 -8.45 -8.43
C ALA A 55 -2.29 -7.60 -7.98
N PRO A 56 -3.54 -8.06 -8.20
CA PRO A 56 -4.74 -7.32 -7.83
C PRO A 56 -4.78 -6.97 -6.33
N GLU A 57 -4.35 -7.87 -5.46
CA GLU A 57 -4.26 -7.64 -4.02
C GLU A 57 -3.25 -6.54 -3.62
N LYS A 58 -2.22 -6.30 -4.44
CA LYS A 58 -1.28 -5.19 -4.22
C LYS A 58 -1.92 -3.86 -4.59
N LEU A 59 -2.72 -3.82 -5.66
CA LEU A 59 -3.46 -2.61 -6.04
C LEU A 59 -4.47 -2.23 -4.95
N VAL A 60 -5.25 -3.20 -4.47
CA VAL A 60 -6.20 -2.97 -3.37
C VAL A 60 -5.49 -2.48 -2.11
N ARG A 61 -4.33 -3.06 -1.76
CA ARG A 61 -3.55 -2.62 -0.59
C ARG A 61 -3.02 -1.20 -0.75
N ALA A 62 -2.61 -0.80 -1.95
CA ALA A 62 -2.08 0.54 -2.22
C ALA A 62 -3.13 1.66 -2.05
N LEU A 63 -4.41 1.33 -2.16
CA LEU A 63 -5.52 2.29 -1.96
C LEU A 63 -5.87 2.52 -0.48
N LEU A 64 -5.23 1.77 0.43
CA LEU A 64 -5.69 1.57 1.81
C LEU A 64 -4.68 2.06 2.86
N LEU A 65 -3.91 3.11 2.53
CA LEU A 65 -2.81 3.72 3.32
C LEU A 65 -1.42 3.22 2.88
#